data_AF-A0A4P2QVR5-F1
#
_entry.id   AF-A0A4P2QVR5-F1
#
_cell.length_a   1.000
_cell.length_b   1.000
_cell.length_c   1.000
_cell.angle_alpha   90.00
_cell.angle_beta   90.00
_cell.angle_gamma   90.00
#
_symmetry.space_group_name_H-M   'P 1'
#
loop_
_entity.id
_entity.type
_entity.pdbx_description
1 polymer ?
#
loop_
_entity_poly.entity_id
_entity_poly.type
_entity_poly.pdbx_seq_one_letter_code
_entity_poly.pdbx_strand_id
1 'polypeptide(L)'
;MSTSRLATAARERRASPLLAHAAPGAGQPGITGLVDVAGSVASWGPPAPRALPSLHAVLSIGLVGEIQSERDDRAGGAVWLSGVATRPFGYRLPAELHAVIVLLEAWVIPAWFGLDAGRLVDRRIDLRDAIGAARVAGLLSAVRREGTPHGRLLSVRRWAAALPPRAAAPAPALRDAGLVDRDAAGLARALGVSLRQSERLLQRHHGVTLREMKGIRRFQRALEHFDEGLSWAALSADAGFADQSHLCRAVRRYAGMTPAALRRAAGASLIAPLYRPLICRDRFVAL
;
A
#
# COMPACT_ATOMS: atom_id res chain seq x y z
N MET A 1 41.26 -11.94 38.54
CA MET A 1 40.36 -10.78 38.74
C MET A 1 41.07 -9.58 38.17
N SER A 2 40.54 -8.67 37.37
CA SER A 2 39.23 -8.32 36.82
C SER A 2 39.60 -7.09 35.96
N THR A 3 39.32 -6.90 34.67
CA THR A 3 38.03 -6.49 34.07
C THR A 3 38.14 -6.37 32.53
N SER A 4 39.26 -6.78 31.91
CA SER A 4 39.55 -6.46 30.50
C SER A 4 39.03 -7.48 29.47
N ARG A 5 38.62 -8.69 29.90
CA ARG A 5 38.15 -9.76 28.99
C ARG A 5 36.62 -9.88 28.83
N LEU A 6 35.85 -8.97 29.45
CA LEU A 6 34.39 -8.86 29.23
C LEU A 6 34.01 -7.86 28.12
N ALA A 7 34.98 -7.15 27.54
CA ALA A 7 34.77 -6.26 26.40
C ALA A 7 34.75 -6.98 25.02
N THR A 8 34.95 -8.30 25.00
CA THR A 8 35.08 -9.12 23.77
C THR A 8 33.83 -9.93 23.42
N ALA A 9 32.66 -9.63 24.00
CA ALA A 9 31.43 -10.39 23.73
C ALA A 9 30.20 -9.55 23.37
N ALA A 10 30.34 -8.22 23.24
CA ALA A 10 29.42 -7.43 22.43
C ALA A 10 29.80 -7.62 20.96
N ARG A 11 29.64 -8.85 20.47
CA ARG A 11 29.57 -9.14 19.03
C ARG A 11 28.68 -8.06 18.44
N GLU A 12 29.25 -7.25 17.54
CA GLU A 12 28.51 -6.58 16.49
C GLU A 12 27.58 -7.65 15.90
N ARG A 13 26.33 -7.71 16.39
CA ARG A 13 25.28 -8.42 15.68
C ARG A 13 25.14 -7.60 14.42
N ARG A 14 25.84 -7.99 13.35
CA ARG A 14 25.58 -7.46 12.01
C ARG A 14 24.07 -7.51 11.85
N ALA A 15 23.46 -6.34 11.82
CA ALA A 15 22.02 -6.23 11.72
C ALA A 15 21.63 -6.98 10.45
N SER A 16 20.70 -7.93 10.57
CA SER A 16 20.35 -8.77 9.43
C SER A 16 19.73 -7.88 8.35
N PRO A 17 20.11 -8.03 7.07
CA PRO A 17 19.54 -7.21 6.01
C PRO A 17 18.02 -7.36 6.00
N LEU A 18 17.30 -6.31 5.64
CA LEU A 18 15.85 -6.41 5.54
C LEU A 18 15.48 -7.36 4.40
N LEU A 19 14.79 -8.44 4.73
CA LEU A 19 14.30 -9.42 3.78
C LEU A 19 12.79 -9.24 3.59
N ALA A 20 12.31 -9.47 2.37
CA ALA A 20 10.89 -9.53 2.08
C ALA A 20 10.51 -10.84 1.37
N HIS A 21 9.38 -11.41 1.80
CA HIS A 21 8.74 -12.54 1.15
C HIS A 21 7.35 -12.11 0.67
N ALA A 22 7.19 -12.03 -0.65
CA ALA A 22 5.95 -11.62 -1.29
C ALA A 22 5.13 -12.83 -1.75
N ALA A 23 3.81 -12.73 -1.66
CA ALA A 23 2.87 -13.69 -2.26
C ALA A 23 1.72 -12.94 -2.94
N PRO A 24 1.30 -13.36 -4.16
CA PRO A 24 0.19 -12.72 -4.87
C PRO A 24 -1.12 -12.97 -4.13
N GLY A 25 -2.09 -12.06 -4.14
CA GLY A 25 -3.38 -12.23 -3.45
C GLY A 25 -4.31 -13.34 -3.97
N ALA A 26 -3.83 -14.19 -4.88
CA ALA A 26 -4.59 -15.27 -5.51
C ALA A 26 -5.43 -16.09 -4.50
N GLY A 27 -6.67 -16.39 -4.88
CA GLY A 27 -7.62 -17.19 -4.09
C GLY A 27 -8.47 -16.40 -3.08
N GLN A 28 -8.26 -15.09 -2.92
CA GLN A 28 -9.04 -14.28 -1.97
C GLN A 28 -9.50 -12.95 -2.58
N PRO A 29 -10.79 -12.80 -2.95
CA PRO A 29 -11.30 -11.59 -3.57
C PRO A 29 -10.99 -10.34 -2.74
N GLY A 30 -10.34 -9.36 -3.36
CA GLY A 30 -10.01 -8.08 -2.72
C GLY A 30 -8.64 -8.01 -2.06
N ILE A 31 -7.91 -9.12 -1.94
CA ILE A 31 -6.47 -9.08 -1.64
C ILE A 31 -5.70 -9.13 -2.95
N THR A 32 -4.82 -8.15 -3.17
CA THR A 32 -3.98 -8.10 -4.38
C THR A 32 -2.57 -8.62 -4.13
N GLY A 33 -2.07 -8.50 -2.89
CA GLY A 33 -0.77 -9.02 -2.51
C GLY A 33 -0.54 -9.03 -1.01
N LEU A 34 0.41 -9.86 -0.57
CA LEU A 34 0.90 -9.87 0.80
C LEU A 34 2.43 -9.84 0.80
N VAL A 35 3.02 -9.12 1.76
CA VAL A 35 4.47 -9.06 2.00
C VAL A 35 4.72 -9.36 3.46
N ASP A 36 5.62 -10.30 3.73
CA ASP A 36 6.27 -10.42 5.04
C ASP A 36 7.62 -9.71 4.94
N VAL A 37 7.88 -8.74 5.83
CA VAL A 37 9.12 -7.96 5.83
C VAL A 37 9.79 -8.03 7.20
N ALA A 38 11.07 -8.37 7.26
CA ALA A 38 11.79 -8.59 8.52
C ALA A 38 13.27 -8.21 8.44
N GLY A 39 13.80 -7.53 9.48
CA GLY A 39 15.22 -7.19 9.64
C GLY A 39 15.50 -5.69 9.81
N SER A 40 16.75 -5.31 9.53
CA SER A 40 17.26 -3.98 9.81
C SER A 40 16.93 -2.96 8.71
N VAL A 41 16.26 -1.88 9.10
CA VAL A 41 15.91 -0.76 8.22
C VAL A 41 17.11 0.15 7.95
N ALA A 42 18.18 0.07 8.74
CA ALA A 42 19.42 0.81 8.48
C ALA A 42 20.02 0.49 7.08
N SER A 43 19.66 -0.66 6.52
CA SER A 43 20.02 -1.07 5.16
C SER A 43 19.34 -0.26 4.05
N TRP A 44 18.32 0.57 4.35
CA TRP A 44 17.53 1.29 3.33
C TRP A 44 18.15 2.60 2.83
N GLY A 45 19.13 3.16 3.56
CA GLY A 45 19.77 4.42 3.19
C GLY A 45 18.84 5.64 3.23
N PRO A 46 19.39 6.86 3.13
CA PRO A 46 18.59 8.08 2.94
C PRO A 46 18.11 8.23 1.49
N PRO A 47 16.97 8.91 1.25
CA PRO A 47 16.11 9.62 2.21
C PRO A 47 15.12 8.72 2.96
N ALA A 48 14.51 9.26 4.02
CA ALA A 48 13.43 8.59 4.74
C ALA A 48 12.33 8.16 3.76
N PRO A 49 11.82 6.93 3.88
CA PRO A 49 10.99 6.37 2.84
C PRO A 49 9.65 7.08 2.72
N ARG A 50 9.26 7.32 1.48
CA ARG A 50 8.01 8.00 1.13
C ARG A 50 7.11 7.05 0.36
N ALA A 51 5.88 6.88 0.82
CA ALA A 51 4.86 6.28 -0.02
C ALA A 51 4.30 7.33 -0.98
N LEU A 52 4.19 6.94 -2.24
CA LEU A 52 3.51 7.66 -3.30
C LEU A 52 2.03 7.24 -3.38
N PRO A 53 1.20 8.02 -4.09
CA PRO A 53 -0.21 7.71 -4.32
C PRO A 53 -0.45 6.29 -4.83
N SER A 54 -1.48 5.67 -4.28
CA SER A 54 -1.89 4.29 -4.54
C SER A 54 -3.39 4.17 -4.35
N LEU A 55 -4.02 3.41 -5.24
CA LEU A 55 -5.46 3.12 -5.19
C LEU A 55 -5.78 1.87 -4.36
N HIS A 56 -4.76 1.26 -3.75
CA HIS A 56 -4.95 0.21 -2.76
C HIS A 56 -5.13 0.78 -1.37
N ALA A 57 -5.98 0.11 -0.60
CA ALA A 57 -5.91 0.16 0.85
C ALA A 57 -4.76 -0.73 1.35
N VAL A 58 -4.20 -0.40 2.50
CA VAL A 58 -3.08 -1.16 3.09
C VAL A 58 -3.43 -1.55 4.51
N LEU A 59 -3.47 -2.85 4.77
CA LEU A 59 -3.53 -3.41 6.12
C LEU A 59 -2.12 -3.83 6.52
N SER A 60 -1.62 -3.29 7.63
CA SER A 60 -0.28 -3.63 8.14
C SER A 60 -0.38 -4.21 9.54
N ILE A 61 0.40 -5.26 9.78
CA ILE A 61 0.47 -6.01 11.02
C ILE A 61 1.91 -5.94 11.51
N GLY A 62 2.18 -5.03 12.45
CA GLY A 62 3.47 -4.87 13.11
C GLY A 62 3.72 -5.95 14.15
N LEU A 63 4.85 -6.64 14.02
CA LEU A 63 5.33 -7.67 14.95
C LEU A 63 6.48 -7.16 15.79
N VAL A 64 7.40 -6.40 15.18
CA VAL A 64 8.54 -5.74 15.84
C VAL A 64 8.69 -4.33 15.25
N GLY A 65 8.92 -3.37 16.15
CA GLY A 65 9.09 -1.97 15.79
C GLY A 65 7.78 -1.28 15.41
N GLU A 66 7.74 0.04 15.57
CA GLU A 66 6.54 0.83 15.30
C GLU A 66 6.76 1.73 14.07
N ILE A 67 5.90 1.57 13.07
CA ILE A 67 5.90 2.43 11.87
C ILE A 67 5.03 3.65 12.15
N GLN A 68 5.68 4.80 12.26
CA GLN A 68 5.01 6.09 12.33
C GLN A 68 4.84 6.66 10.92
N SER A 69 3.73 7.33 10.67
CA SER A 69 3.41 7.93 9.38
C SER A 69 3.00 9.38 9.55
N GLU A 70 3.28 10.22 8.57
CA GLU A 70 2.67 11.58 8.51
C GLU A 70 1.13 11.51 8.40
N ARG A 71 0.57 10.35 8.06
CA ARG A 71 -0.88 10.07 8.06
C ARG A 71 -1.42 9.65 9.42
N ASP A 72 -0.62 9.64 10.48
CA ASP A 72 -1.03 9.06 11.76
C ASP A 72 -2.03 9.93 12.52
N ASP A 73 -3.28 9.91 12.07
CA ASP A 73 -4.40 10.62 12.68
C ASP A 73 -4.98 9.87 13.90
N ARG A 74 -4.53 8.63 14.14
CA ARG A 74 -4.79 7.83 15.35
C ARG A 74 -3.55 7.01 15.71
N ALA A 75 -2.61 7.67 16.39
CA ALA A 75 -1.38 7.04 16.86
C ALA A 75 -1.67 5.94 17.89
N GLY A 76 -1.28 4.71 17.57
CA GLY A 76 -1.16 3.65 18.56
C GLY A 76 -1.98 2.41 18.21
N GLY A 77 -1.34 1.48 17.52
CA GLY A 77 -1.87 0.14 17.27
C GLY A 77 -0.84 -0.72 16.54
N ALA A 78 -0.70 -1.99 16.92
CA ALA A 78 0.17 -2.92 16.18
C ALA A 78 -0.46 -3.36 14.83
N VAL A 79 -1.75 -3.08 14.60
CA VAL A 79 -2.44 -3.40 13.35
C VAL A 79 -3.24 -2.20 12.89
N TRP A 80 -2.95 -1.69 11.69
CA TRP A 80 -3.62 -0.53 11.14
C TRP A 80 -4.09 -0.74 9.71
N LEU A 81 -5.18 -0.06 9.36
CA LEU A 81 -5.75 0.00 8.02
C LEU A 81 -5.60 1.42 7.47
N SER A 82 -4.98 1.55 6.32
CA SER A 82 -4.89 2.81 5.57
C SER A 82 -5.80 2.73 4.35
N GLY A 83 -6.51 3.81 4.03
CA GLY A 83 -7.23 3.91 2.77
C GLY A 83 -6.32 4.29 1.62
N VAL A 84 -6.95 4.63 0.49
CA VAL A 84 -6.24 5.05 -0.72
C VAL A 84 -5.41 6.30 -0.48
N ALA A 85 -4.28 6.37 -1.17
CA ALA A 85 -3.35 7.48 -1.14
C ALA A 85 -3.50 8.35 -2.38
N THR A 86 -3.82 9.64 -2.23
CA THR A 86 -3.88 10.62 -3.33
C THR A 86 -2.71 11.60 -3.33
N ARG A 87 -1.95 11.64 -2.23
CA ARG A 87 -0.76 12.48 -2.06
C ARG A 87 0.40 11.69 -1.45
N PRO A 88 1.65 12.12 -1.66
CA PRO A 88 2.81 11.46 -1.07
C PRO A 88 2.86 11.73 0.43
N PHE A 89 3.51 10.84 1.18
CA PHE A 89 3.64 10.95 2.63
C PHE A 89 4.84 10.17 3.14
N GLY A 90 5.45 10.68 4.20
CA GLY A 90 6.62 10.07 4.84
C GLY A 90 6.28 9.03 5.90
N TYR A 91 7.23 8.11 6.11
CA TYR A 91 7.28 7.23 7.27
C TYR A 91 8.50 7.54 8.14
N ARG A 92 8.35 7.37 9.46
CA ARG A 92 9.48 7.13 10.35
C ARG A 92 9.46 5.67 10.75
N LEU A 93 10.58 5.00 10.45
CA LEU A 93 10.71 3.58 10.66
C LEU A 93 11.61 3.29 11.86
N PRO A 94 11.37 2.18 12.56
CA PRO A 94 12.25 1.70 13.62
C PRO A 94 13.57 1.20 13.02
N ALA A 95 14.60 1.02 13.85
CA ALA A 95 15.86 0.42 13.42
C ALA A 95 15.70 -1.03 12.94
N GLU A 96 14.81 -1.78 13.61
CA GLU A 96 14.42 -3.14 13.28
C GLU A 96 12.93 -3.17 13.02
N LEU A 97 12.53 -3.74 11.88
CA LEU A 97 11.15 -3.86 11.46
C LEU A 97 10.81 -5.33 11.23
N HIS A 98 9.70 -5.78 11.81
CA HIS A 98 9.03 -7.00 11.37
C HIS A 98 7.55 -6.71 11.19
N ALA A 99 7.04 -6.84 9.97
CA ALA A 99 5.63 -6.61 9.68
C ALA A 99 5.12 -7.55 8.58
N VAL A 100 3.81 -7.80 8.59
CA VAL A 100 3.09 -8.34 7.45
C VAL A 100 2.21 -7.25 6.86
N ILE A 101 2.38 -6.97 5.57
CA ILE A 101 1.66 -5.95 4.82
C ILE A 101 0.72 -6.65 3.85
N VAL A 102 -0.53 -6.21 3.81
CA VAL A 102 -1.57 -6.73 2.93
C VAL A 102 -2.08 -5.58 2.06
N LEU A 103 -1.96 -5.76 0.75
CA LEU A 103 -2.51 -4.85 -0.25
C LEU A 103 -3.95 -5.27 -0.54
N LEU A 104 -4.87 -4.34 -0.36
CA LEU A 104 -6.31 -4.55 -0.48
C LEU A 104 -6.88 -3.64 -1.56
N GLU A 105 -7.82 -4.16 -2.34
CA GLU A 105 -8.67 -3.32 -3.17
C GLU A 105 -9.47 -2.35 -2.29
N ALA A 106 -9.64 -1.10 -2.73
CA ALA A 106 -10.32 -0.09 -1.90
C ALA A 106 -11.76 -0.48 -1.54
N TRP A 107 -12.45 -1.19 -2.43
CA TRP A 107 -13.82 -1.66 -2.21
C TRP A 107 -13.98 -2.63 -1.04
N VAL A 108 -12.87 -3.26 -0.59
CA VAL A 108 -12.83 -4.12 0.59
C VAL A 108 -13.13 -3.34 1.87
N ILE A 109 -12.79 -2.04 1.91
CA ILE A 109 -12.98 -1.19 3.09
C ILE A 109 -14.43 -1.26 3.62
N PRO A 110 -15.46 -0.92 2.80
CA PRO A 110 -16.84 -1.06 3.24
C PRO A 110 -17.26 -2.52 3.42
N ALA A 111 -16.84 -3.43 2.54
CA ALA A 111 -17.32 -4.80 2.55
C ALA A 111 -16.89 -5.60 3.80
N TRP A 112 -15.63 -5.47 4.21
CA TRP A 112 -15.05 -6.24 5.31
C TRP A 112 -15.06 -5.49 6.64
N PHE A 113 -14.89 -4.18 6.61
CA PHE A 113 -14.74 -3.38 7.84
C PHE A 113 -15.99 -2.55 8.17
N GLY A 114 -16.93 -2.40 7.23
CA GLY A 114 -18.12 -1.57 7.42
C GLY A 114 -17.81 -0.08 7.45
N LEU A 115 -16.69 0.32 6.85
CA LEU A 115 -16.17 1.69 6.85
C LEU A 115 -16.44 2.38 5.51
N ASP A 116 -16.56 3.71 5.52
CA ASP A 116 -16.60 4.51 4.31
C ASP A 116 -15.18 4.69 3.76
N ALA A 117 -14.92 4.21 2.54
CA ALA A 117 -13.61 4.35 1.90
C ALA A 117 -13.21 5.82 1.75
N GLY A 118 -14.19 6.71 1.53
CA GLY A 118 -13.96 8.16 1.43
C GLY A 118 -13.42 8.79 2.71
N ARG A 119 -13.72 8.22 3.88
CA ARG A 119 -13.21 8.72 5.17
C ARG A 119 -11.78 8.28 5.46
N LEU A 120 -11.27 7.27 4.75
CA LEU A 120 -9.91 6.73 4.89
C LEU A 120 -8.94 7.24 3.81
N VAL A 121 -9.39 8.09 2.87
CA VAL A 121 -8.51 8.73 1.89
C VAL A 121 -7.43 9.51 2.62
N ASP A 122 -6.17 9.21 2.31
CA ASP A 122 -4.98 9.81 2.92
C ASP A 122 -4.90 9.70 4.45
N ARG A 123 -5.58 8.70 5.03
CA ARG A 123 -5.67 8.49 6.49
C ARG A 123 -5.46 7.03 6.86
N ARG A 124 -5.19 6.77 8.14
CA ARG A 124 -5.12 5.42 8.70
C ARG A 124 -5.92 5.32 9.99
N ILE A 125 -6.34 4.11 10.33
CA ILE A 125 -7.00 3.83 11.60
C ILE A 125 -6.36 2.63 12.27
N ASP A 126 -6.49 2.57 13.59
CA ASP A 126 -6.32 1.32 14.30
C ASP A 126 -7.41 0.34 13.88
N LEU A 127 -7.03 -0.88 13.51
CA LEU A 127 -7.99 -1.89 13.07
C LEU A 127 -8.96 -2.30 14.20
N ARG A 128 -8.59 -2.10 15.48
CA ARG A 128 -9.44 -2.36 16.65
C ARG A 128 -10.72 -1.54 16.60
N ASP A 129 -10.65 -0.30 16.13
CA ASP A 129 -11.80 0.59 15.97
C ASP A 129 -12.79 0.06 14.94
N ALA A 130 -12.30 -0.72 13.97
CA ALA A 130 -13.13 -1.36 12.97
C ALA A 130 -13.70 -2.69 13.50
N ILE A 131 -12.85 -3.66 13.81
CA ILE A 131 -13.27 -5.06 14.00
C ILE A 131 -13.32 -5.56 15.46
N GLY A 132 -12.93 -4.70 16.40
CA GLY A 132 -12.84 -5.00 17.83
C GLY A 132 -11.51 -5.61 18.25
N ALA A 133 -11.10 -5.34 19.49
CA ALA A 133 -9.80 -5.75 20.04
C ALA A 133 -9.57 -7.27 20.02
N ALA A 134 -10.60 -8.08 20.33
CA ALA A 134 -10.48 -9.54 20.37
C ALA A 134 -10.09 -10.15 19.01
N ARG A 135 -10.67 -9.64 17.91
CA ARG A 135 -10.34 -10.11 16.55
C ARG A 135 -8.93 -9.73 16.14
N VAL A 136 -8.51 -8.50 16.47
CA VAL A 136 -7.14 -8.03 16.22
C VAL A 136 -6.12 -8.84 17.03
N ALA A 137 -6.41 -9.12 18.31
CA ALA A 137 -5.57 -9.96 19.16
C ALA A 137 -5.44 -11.39 18.62
N GLY A 138 -6.54 -11.97 18.13
CA GLY A 138 -6.54 -13.29 17.47
C GLY A 138 -5.65 -13.33 16.22
N LEU A 139 -5.73 -12.30 15.36
CA LEU A 139 -4.85 -12.15 14.20
C LEU A 139 -3.37 -12.05 14.61
N LEU A 140 -3.05 -11.15 15.54
CA LEU A 140 -1.68 -10.96 16.03
C LEU A 140 -1.12 -12.25 16.62
N SER A 141 -1.90 -12.94 17.45
CA SER A 141 -1.51 -14.23 18.04
C SER A 141 -1.24 -15.28 16.95
N ALA A 142 -2.11 -15.39 15.95
CA ALA A 142 -1.94 -16.34 14.86
C ALA A 142 -0.66 -16.07 14.06
N VAL A 143 -0.40 -14.82 13.70
CA VAL A 143 0.81 -14.45 12.95
C VAL A 143 2.07 -14.64 13.80
N ARG A 144 2.06 -14.27 15.09
CA ARG A 144 3.24 -14.40 15.97
C ARG A 144 3.66 -15.83 16.25
N ARG A 145 2.71 -16.79 16.21
CA ARG A 145 3.02 -18.22 16.40
C ARG A 145 3.78 -18.84 15.22
N GLU A 146 3.76 -18.19 14.06
CA GLU A 146 4.37 -18.72 12.85
C GLU A 146 5.85 -18.33 12.76
N GLY A 147 6.72 -19.35 12.80
CA GLY A 147 8.17 -19.16 12.71
C GLY A 147 8.68 -18.82 11.32
N THR A 148 7.87 -19.02 10.27
CA THR A 148 8.28 -18.81 8.87
C THR A 148 7.48 -17.69 8.20
N PRO A 149 8.07 -16.96 7.24
CA PRO A 149 7.34 -15.96 6.44
C PRO A 149 6.11 -16.57 5.76
N HIS A 150 6.25 -17.75 5.16
CA HIS A 150 5.15 -18.44 4.50
C HIS A 150 3.99 -18.77 5.47
N GLY A 151 4.30 -19.27 6.66
CA GLY A 151 3.30 -19.55 7.70
C GLY A 151 2.54 -18.28 8.13
N ARG A 152 3.25 -17.16 8.29
CA ARG A 152 2.64 -15.86 8.60
C ARG A 152 1.66 -15.41 7.51
N LEU A 153 2.07 -15.46 6.25
CA LEU A 153 1.21 -15.11 5.12
C LEU A 153 -0.04 -16.01 5.05
N LEU A 154 0.10 -17.31 5.30
CA LEU A 154 -1.02 -18.24 5.34
C LEU A 154 -1.99 -17.95 6.50
N SER A 155 -1.46 -17.61 7.67
CA SER A 155 -2.26 -17.21 8.83
C SER A 155 -3.09 -15.96 8.56
N VAL A 156 -2.54 -14.96 7.86
CA VAL A 156 -3.27 -13.77 7.43
C VAL A 156 -4.40 -14.11 6.46
N ARG A 157 -4.15 -15.00 5.47
CA ARG A 157 -5.19 -15.45 4.53
C ARG A 157 -6.34 -16.16 5.22
N ARG A 158 -6.02 -17.10 6.12
CA ARG A 158 -7.03 -17.83 6.92
C ARG A 158 -7.87 -16.88 7.74
N TRP A 159 -7.23 -15.92 8.41
CA TRP A 159 -7.95 -14.88 9.15
C TRP A 159 -8.87 -14.07 8.25
N ALA A 160 -8.37 -13.58 7.11
CA ALA A 160 -9.17 -12.77 6.20
C ALA A 160 -10.33 -13.57 5.59
N ALA A 161 -10.17 -14.88 5.37
CA ALA A 161 -11.22 -15.76 4.83
C ALA A 161 -12.31 -16.05 5.89
N ALA A 162 -11.93 -16.00 7.17
CA ALA A 162 -12.85 -16.14 8.30
C ALA A 162 -13.50 -14.82 8.72
N LEU A 163 -13.16 -13.67 8.11
CA LEU A 163 -13.80 -12.40 8.42
C LEU A 163 -15.25 -12.41 7.93
N PRO A 164 -16.24 -12.20 8.82
CA PRO A 164 -17.62 -12.08 8.39
C PRO A 164 -17.79 -10.80 7.57
N PRO A 165 -18.54 -10.84 6.45
CA PRO A 165 -18.85 -9.63 5.70
C PRO A 165 -19.66 -8.66 6.56
N ARG A 166 -19.33 -7.37 6.50
CA ARG A 166 -20.02 -6.31 7.24
C ARG A 166 -20.96 -5.48 6.39
N ALA A 167 -20.73 -5.48 5.08
CA ALA A 167 -21.65 -4.95 4.10
C ALA A 167 -21.67 -5.88 2.88
N ALA A 168 -22.73 -5.76 2.07
CA ALA A 168 -22.78 -6.43 0.78
C ALA A 168 -21.58 -6.03 -0.08
N ALA A 169 -20.99 -7.01 -0.77
CA ALA A 169 -19.98 -6.73 -1.77
C ALA A 169 -20.58 -5.79 -2.84
N PRO A 170 -19.82 -4.81 -3.35
CA PRO A 170 -20.34 -3.93 -4.37
C PRO A 170 -20.62 -4.66 -5.68
N ALA A 171 -21.41 -4.01 -6.54
CA ALA A 171 -21.69 -4.49 -7.89
C ALA A 171 -20.40 -4.90 -8.62
N PRO A 172 -20.42 -5.96 -9.46
CA PRO A 172 -19.23 -6.46 -10.16
C PRO A 172 -18.43 -5.37 -10.87
N ALA A 173 -19.09 -4.37 -11.47
CA ALA A 173 -18.44 -3.26 -12.15
C ALA A 173 -17.52 -2.41 -11.24
N LEU A 174 -17.76 -2.36 -9.93
CA LEU A 174 -16.90 -1.67 -8.94
C LEU A 174 -15.78 -2.56 -8.39
N ARG A 175 -15.79 -3.86 -8.68
CA ARG A 175 -14.74 -4.83 -8.33
C ARG A 175 -13.87 -5.22 -9.52
N ASP A 176 -14.21 -4.69 -10.69
CA ASP A 176 -13.56 -4.95 -11.96
C ASP A 176 -12.17 -4.31 -11.99
N ALA A 177 -11.14 -5.09 -12.35
CA ALA A 177 -9.77 -4.59 -12.47
C ALA A 177 -9.64 -3.51 -13.57
N GLY A 178 -10.48 -3.56 -14.59
CA GLY A 178 -10.57 -2.56 -15.67
C GLY A 178 -11.52 -1.40 -15.36
N LEU A 179 -11.98 -1.24 -14.10
CA LEU A 179 -12.84 -0.12 -13.69
C LEU A 179 -12.26 1.24 -14.12
N VAL A 180 -10.95 1.42 -13.98
CA VAL A 180 -10.28 2.69 -14.30
C VAL A 180 -10.26 3.02 -15.78
N ASP A 181 -10.38 2.03 -16.65
CA ASP A 181 -10.37 2.25 -18.10
C ASP A 181 -11.75 2.69 -18.62
N ARG A 182 -12.81 2.54 -17.82
CA ARG A 182 -14.17 2.99 -18.17
C ARG A 182 -14.29 4.52 -18.15
N ASP A 183 -15.14 5.06 -19.00
CA ASP A 183 -15.63 6.44 -18.86
C ASP A 183 -16.80 6.51 -17.87
N ALA A 184 -17.24 7.73 -17.53
CA ALA A 184 -18.30 7.92 -16.55
C ALA A 184 -19.63 7.29 -17.01
N ALA A 185 -19.95 7.43 -18.30
CA ALA A 185 -21.15 6.85 -18.91
C ALA A 185 -21.11 5.31 -18.95
N GLY A 186 -19.97 4.72 -19.27
CA GLY A 186 -19.74 3.27 -19.25
C GLY A 186 -19.83 2.69 -17.85
N LEU A 187 -19.31 3.38 -16.83
CA LEU A 187 -19.48 2.97 -15.44
C LEU A 187 -20.96 3.03 -15.01
N ALA A 188 -21.66 4.13 -15.30
CA ALA A 188 -23.08 4.29 -14.98
C ALA A 188 -23.96 3.21 -15.64
N ARG A 189 -23.74 2.94 -16.94
CA ARG A 189 -24.43 1.87 -17.67
C ARG A 189 -24.20 0.49 -17.06
N ALA A 190 -22.96 0.17 -16.73
CA ALA A 190 -22.63 -1.12 -16.14
C ALA A 190 -23.15 -1.31 -14.71
N LEU A 191 -23.41 -0.21 -14.01
CA LEU A 191 -24.07 -0.21 -12.71
C LEU A 191 -25.60 -0.16 -12.82
N GLY A 192 -26.15 0.14 -14.00
CA GLY A 192 -27.60 0.31 -14.19
C GLY A 192 -28.17 1.53 -13.46
N VAL A 193 -27.38 2.60 -13.28
CA VAL A 193 -27.77 3.79 -12.51
C VAL A 193 -27.45 5.09 -13.25
N SER A 194 -27.95 6.22 -12.74
CA SER A 194 -27.56 7.54 -13.26
C SER A 194 -26.08 7.86 -13.05
N LEU A 195 -25.53 8.79 -13.84
CA LEU A 195 -24.15 9.29 -13.69
C LEU A 195 -23.86 9.72 -12.24
N ARG A 196 -24.72 10.54 -11.64
CA ARG A 196 -24.58 11.03 -10.26
C ARG A 196 -24.56 9.88 -9.24
N GLN A 197 -25.42 8.87 -9.42
CA GLN A 197 -25.42 7.70 -8.54
C GLN A 197 -24.16 6.86 -8.72
N SER A 198 -23.66 6.72 -9.94
CA SER A 198 -22.41 6.00 -10.22
C SER A 198 -21.21 6.67 -9.55
N GLU A 199 -21.11 8.00 -9.60
CA GLU A 199 -20.07 8.77 -8.93
C GLU A 199 -20.14 8.60 -7.40
N ARG A 200 -21.35 8.65 -6.83
CA ARG A 200 -21.55 8.44 -5.39
C ARG A 200 -21.16 7.03 -4.96
N LEU A 201 -21.50 6.01 -5.74
CA LEU A 201 -21.12 4.62 -5.47
C LEU A 201 -19.60 4.45 -5.57
N LEU A 202 -18.97 5.02 -6.59
CA LEU A 202 -17.52 5.00 -6.73
C LEU A 202 -16.84 5.68 -5.52
N GLN A 203 -17.30 6.87 -5.14
CA GLN A 203 -16.78 7.60 -3.98
C GLN A 203 -16.93 6.80 -2.68
N ARG A 204 -18.07 6.12 -2.48
CA ARG A 204 -18.32 5.29 -1.29
C ARG A 204 -17.40 4.07 -1.20
N HIS A 205 -17.14 3.41 -2.34
CA HIS A 205 -16.39 2.15 -2.37
C HIS A 205 -14.88 2.34 -2.59
N HIS A 206 -14.47 3.37 -3.31
CA HIS A 206 -13.06 3.61 -3.66
C HIS A 206 -12.49 4.89 -3.04
N GLY A 207 -13.33 5.74 -2.45
CA GLY A 207 -12.90 6.97 -1.78
C GLY A 207 -12.46 8.10 -2.73
N VAL A 208 -12.38 7.85 -4.04
CA VAL A 208 -11.95 8.83 -5.03
C VAL A 208 -12.85 8.85 -6.25
N THR A 209 -12.83 9.98 -6.96
CA THR A 209 -13.53 10.13 -8.23
C THR A 209 -12.86 9.31 -9.34
N LEU A 210 -13.61 9.01 -10.41
CA LEU A 210 -13.06 8.32 -11.59
C LEU A 210 -11.91 9.11 -12.23
N ARG A 211 -12.01 10.45 -12.22
CA ARG A 211 -10.96 11.34 -12.72
C ARG A 211 -9.67 11.20 -11.91
N GLU A 212 -9.77 11.18 -10.59
CA GLU A 212 -8.61 11.03 -9.70
C GLU A 212 -7.99 9.65 -9.84
N MET A 213 -8.83 8.60 -9.87
CA MET A 213 -8.39 7.22 -10.10
C MET A 213 -7.59 7.10 -11.41
N LYS A 214 -8.11 7.64 -12.52
CA LYS A 214 -7.39 7.70 -13.80
C LYS A 214 -6.07 8.48 -13.70
N GLY A 215 -6.06 9.59 -12.95
CA GLY A 215 -4.87 10.41 -12.74
C GLY A 215 -3.77 9.64 -12.00
N ILE A 216 -4.11 8.97 -10.91
CA ILE A 216 -3.19 8.14 -10.13
C ILE A 216 -2.69 6.96 -10.97
N ARG A 217 -3.55 6.29 -11.74
CA ARG A 217 -3.10 5.20 -12.64
C ARG A 217 -2.11 5.65 -13.70
N ARG A 218 -2.36 6.77 -14.38
CA ARG A 218 -1.38 7.31 -15.34
C ARG A 218 -0.05 7.63 -14.66
N PHE A 219 -0.10 8.21 -13.46
CA PHE A 219 1.11 8.48 -12.68
C PHE A 219 1.86 7.19 -12.30
N GLN A 220 1.16 6.14 -11.85
CA GLN A 220 1.76 4.84 -11.54
C GLN A 220 2.34 4.15 -12.79
N ARG A 221 1.64 4.20 -13.93
CA ARG A 221 2.16 3.70 -15.23
C ARG A 221 3.42 4.45 -15.65
N ALA A 222 3.48 5.76 -15.42
CA ALA A 222 4.70 6.51 -15.66
C ALA A 222 5.84 5.96 -14.79
N LEU A 223 5.62 5.83 -13.48
CA LEU A 223 6.64 5.33 -12.52
C LEU A 223 7.24 3.97 -12.89
N GLU A 224 6.48 3.09 -13.55
CA GLU A 224 6.98 1.78 -14.01
C GLU A 224 8.19 1.90 -14.94
N HIS A 225 8.30 3.00 -15.68
CA HIS A 225 9.32 3.20 -16.72
C HIS A 225 10.32 4.31 -16.37
N PHE A 226 10.36 4.79 -15.12
CA PHE A 226 11.27 5.89 -14.72
C PHE A 226 12.74 5.49 -14.80
N ASP A 227 13.07 4.23 -14.52
CA ASP A 227 14.44 3.74 -14.48
C ASP A 227 14.97 3.32 -15.87
N GLU A 228 14.12 3.31 -16.90
CA GLU A 228 14.43 2.76 -18.23
C GLU A 228 15.10 3.76 -19.18
N GLY A 229 15.55 4.91 -18.68
CA GLY A 229 16.27 5.90 -19.47
C GLY A 229 15.43 6.61 -20.55
N LEU A 230 14.12 6.35 -20.62
CA LEU A 230 13.21 6.96 -21.59
C LEU A 230 13.24 8.49 -21.55
N SER A 231 13.07 9.09 -22.73
CA SER A 231 12.83 10.53 -22.85
C SER A 231 11.50 10.90 -22.19
N TRP A 232 11.37 12.12 -21.69
CA TRP A 232 10.13 12.57 -21.05
C TRP A 232 8.93 12.57 -22.00
N ALA A 233 9.17 12.76 -23.30
CA ALA A 233 8.12 12.70 -24.32
C ALA A 233 7.59 11.27 -24.51
N ALA A 234 8.49 10.28 -24.66
CA ALA A 234 8.11 8.88 -24.79
C ALA A 234 7.34 8.40 -23.55
N LEU A 235 7.89 8.68 -22.36
CA LEU A 235 7.25 8.36 -21.09
C LEU A 235 5.86 8.99 -20.94
N SER A 236 5.66 10.20 -21.47
CA SER A 236 4.34 10.85 -21.43
C SER A 236 3.34 10.11 -22.29
N ALA A 237 3.71 9.73 -23.51
CA ALA A 237 2.85 8.99 -24.43
C ALA A 237 2.49 7.60 -23.86
N ASP A 238 3.48 6.84 -23.40
CA ASP A 238 3.30 5.48 -22.88
C ASP A 238 2.41 5.45 -21.62
N ALA A 239 2.57 6.44 -20.74
CA ALA A 239 1.75 6.56 -19.54
C ALA A 239 0.36 7.19 -19.79
N GLY A 240 0.05 7.59 -21.03
CA GLY A 240 -1.25 8.16 -21.42
C GLY A 240 -1.44 9.63 -21.05
N PHE A 241 -0.36 10.40 -20.93
CA PHE A 241 -0.39 11.86 -20.83
C PHE A 241 -0.39 12.50 -22.23
N ALA A 242 -1.07 13.64 -22.36
CA ALA A 242 -1.13 14.36 -23.64
C ALA A 242 0.24 14.92 -24.07
N ASP A 243 1.08 15.32 -23.11
CA ASP A 243 2.41 15.85 -23.36
C ASP A 243 3.28 15.81 -22.08
N GLN A 244 4.55 16.19 -22.23
CA GLN A 244 5.51 16.31 -21.13
C GLN A 244 5.07 17.29 -20.03
N SER A 245 4.42 18.40 -20.38
CA SER A 245 3.95 19.37 -19.39
C SER A 245 2.83 18.80 -18.51
N HIS A 246 1.98 17.92 -19.04
CA HIS A 246 0.98 17.19 -18.28
C HIS A 246 1.62 16.14 -17.35
N LEU A 247 2.59 15.37 -17.84
CA LEU A 247 3.38 14.45 -17.01
C LEU A 247 4.06 15.21 -15.85
N CYS A 248 4.74 16.32 -16.16
CA CYS A 248 5.45 17.13 -15.18
C CYS A 248 4.52 17.71 -14.10
N ARG A 249 3.30 18.12 -14.47
CA ARG A 249 2.27 18.59 -13.52
C ARG A 249 1.76 17.45 -12.64
N ALA A 250 1.50 16.28 -13.22
CA ALA A 250 1.06 15.11 -12.47
C ALA A 250 2.13 14.62 -11.49
N VAL A 251 3.39 14.56 -11.90
CA VAL A 251 4.51 14.19 -11.03
C VAL A 251 4.66 15.16 -9.85
N ARG A 252 4.60 16.48 -10.10
CA ARG A 252 4.65 17.46 -9.00
C ARG A 252 3.48 17.28 -8.04
N ARG A 253 2.28 17.04 -8.56
CA ARG A 253 1.07 16.82 -7.75
C ARG A 253 1.18 15.56 -6.88
N TYR A 254 1.59 14.44 -7.46
CA TYR A 254 1.50 13.13 -6.81
C TYR A 254 2.78 12.72 -6.09
N ALA A 255 3.95 13.19 -6.50
CA ALA A 255 5.22 12.90 -5.85
C ALA A 255 5.75 14.05 -4.99
N GLY A 256 5.19 15.26 -5.13
CA GLY A 256 5.69 16.45 -4.41
C GLY A 256 7.08 16.89 -4.86
N MET A 257 7.58 16.39 -5.99
CA MET A 257 8.92 16.64 -6.50
C MET A 257 8.93 16.75 -8.03
N THR A 258 10.07 17.13 -8.62
CA THR A 258 10.22 17.19 -10.08
C THR A 258 10.44 15.79 -10.67
N PRO A 259 10.13 15.55 -11.97
CA PRO A 259 10.39 14.27 -12.62
C PRO A 259 11.84 13.80 -12.52
N ALA A 260 12.81 14.70 -12.66
CA ALA A 260 14.23 14.36 -12.53
C ALA A 260 14.61 13.95 -11.10
N ALA A 261 14.07 14.63 -10.08
CA ALA A 261 14.30 14.26 -8.68
C ALA A 261 13.67 12.90 -8.35
N LEU A 262 12.45 12.66 -8.85
CA LEU A 262 11.75 11.40 -8.71
C LEU A 262 12.49 10.24 -9.37
N ARG A 263 13.01 10.43 -10.59
CA ARG A 263 13.82 9.43 -11.29
C ARG A 263 15.08 9.07 -10.52
N ARG A 264 15.75 10.08 -9.95
CA ARG A 264 16.93 9.83 -9.11
C ARG A 264 16.58 9.08 -7.82
N ALA A 265 15.46 9.42 -7.19
CA ALA A 265 15.00 8.76 -5.97
C ALA A 265 14.55 7.31 -6.24
N ALA A 266 13.86 7.06 -7.35
CA ALA A 266 13.40 5.73 -7.75
C ALA A 266 14.59 4.78 -7.99
N GLY A 267 15.57 5.22 -8.79
CA GLY A 267 16.78 4.43 -9.03
C GLY A 267 17.67 4.22 -7.79
N ALA A 268 17.48 5.01 -6.74
CA ALA A 268 18.16 4.86 -5.45
C ALA A 268 17.34 4.09 -4.40
N SER A 269 16.06 3.77 -4.68
CA SER A 269 15.16 3.16 -3.70
C SER A 269 15.49 1.69 -3.48
N LEU A 270 15.80 1.34 -2.23
CA LEU A 270 16.01 -0.05 -1.81
C LEU A 270 14.70 -0.78 -1.48
N ILE A 271 13.57 -0.07 -1.52
CA ILE A 271 12.24 -0.58 -1.18
C ILE A 271 11.47 -1.00 -2.43
N ALA A 272 11.66 -0.29 -3.54
CA ALA A 272 11.04 -0.61 -4.82
C ALA A 272 11.21 -2.09 -5.24
N PRO A 273 12.37 -2.75 -5.05
CA PRO A 273 12.53 -4.18 -5.33
C PRO A 273 11.63 -5.10 -4.48
N LEU A 274 11.34 -4.74 -3.22
CA LEU A 274 10.53 -5.57 -2.31
C LEU A 274 9.06 -5.63 -2.75
N TYR A 275 8.56 -4.51 -3.27
CA TYR A 275 7.21 -4.45 -3.81
C TYR A 275 7.17 -4.99 -5.24
N ARG A 276 8.32 -5.09 -5.94
CA ARG A 276 8.41 -5.45 -7.37
C ARG A 276 7.67 -6.75 -7.76
N PRO A 277 7.65 -7.81 -6.94
CA PRO A 277 6.91 -9.03 -7.27
C PRO A 277 5.39 -8.91 -7.13
N LEU A 278 4.89 -8.01 -6.27
CA LEU A 278 3.45 -7.80 -6.05
C LEU A 278 2.81 -6.83 -7.04
N ILE A 279 3.62 -6.35 -7.95
CA ILE A 279 3.44 -5.06 -8.57
C ILE A 279 2.55 -5.29 -9.84
N CYS A 280 2.24 -6.53 -10.25
CA CYS A 280 1.14 -6.80 -11.20
C CYS A 280 -0.27 -6.66 -10.58
N ARG A 281 -0.72 -5.42 -10.44
CA ARG A 281 -1.84 -4.88 -11.22
C ARG A 281 -2.01 -3.40 -10.96
N ASP A 282 -1.50 -2.82 -9.88
CA ASP A 282 -1.87 -1.44 -9.47
C ASP A 282 -0.92 -0.82 -8.40
N ARG A 283 0.35 -0.70 -8.75
CA ARG A 283 1.54 -0.63 -7.89
C ARG A 283 1.57 0.50 -6.85
N PHE A 284 1.60 0.11 -5.56
CA PHE A 284 2.09 0.95 -4.47
C PHE A 284 3.57 1.27 -4.74
N VAL A 285 3.95 2.55 -4.73
CA VAL A 285 5.36 2.94 -4.89
C VAL A 285 5.82 3.56 -3.59
N ALA A 286 6.82 2.93 -2.96
CA ALA A 286 7.56 3.52 -1.87
C ALA A 286 8.95 3.88 -2.42
N LEU A 287 9.30 5.16 -2.36
CA LEU A 287 10.65 5.67 -2.62
C LEU A 287 11.47 5.53 -1.35
#